data_AF-A0A6P1EU11-F1
#
_entry.id   AF-A0A6P1EU11-F1
#
_cell.length_a   1.000
_cell.length_b   1.000
_cell.length_c   1.000
_cell.angle_alpha   90.00
_cell.angle_beta   90.00
_cell.angle_gamma   90.00
#
_symmetry.space_group_name_H-M   'P 1'
#
loop_
_entity.id
_entity.type
_entity.pdbx_description
1 polymer ?
#
loop_
_entity_poly.entity_id
_entity_poly.type
_entity_poly.pdbx_seq_one_letter_code
_entity_poly.pdbx_strand_id
1 'polypeptide(L)'
;MTAIVPLNDLVTAAVHTLSGERWAITGAGGRVPARPGLYAIYGDDQTWARLALEAAFGRPLFVGKAEDSLVSRDPNGHFAMNPRSKPQTGSSTVRRSFAALLRASLQLEAVPRNLANPERFANYALAPGGDERLTLWMHTRLTLAAWPVPVCMPVPLKEVETAVIEHLTPPLNIDKNPRRLARLSRARAEMAAEASRWRPT
;
A
#
# COMPACT_ATOMS: atom_id res chain seq x y z
N MET A 1 -12.01 -29.53 -21.40
CA MET A 1 -11.37 -29.68 -20.07
C MET A 1 -10.49 -28.46 -19.87
N THR A 2 -10.86 -27.54 -18.98
CA THR A 2 -10.01 -26.38 -18.66
C THR A 2 -8.90 -26.86 -17.74
N ALA A 3 -7.64 -26.73 -18.17
CA ALA A 3 -6.50 -27.10 -17.33
C ALA A 3 -6.52 -26.24 -16.06
N ILE A 4 -6.48 -26.89 -14.89
CA ILE A 4 -6.35 -26.20 -13.60
C ILE A 4 -4.93 -25.62 -13.56
N VAL A 5 -4.83 -24.29 -13.47
CA VAL A 5 -3.53 -23.63 -13.31
C VAL A 5 -3.06 -23.80 -11.85
N PRO A 6 -1.92 -24.45 -11.58
CA PRO A 6 -1.37 -24.59 -10.24
C PRO A 6 -1.07 -23.23 -9.57
N LEU A 7 -1.14 -23.18 -8.24
CA LEU A 7 -0.79 -21.98 -7.47
C LEU A 7 0.61 -21.46 -7.82
N ASN A 8 1.60 -22.34 -7.97
CA ASN A 8 2.97 -21.94 -8.28
C ASN A 8 3.10 -21.21 -9.63
N ASP A 9 2.31 -21.61 -10.62
CA ASP A 9 2.30 -20.97 -11.94
C ASP A 9 1.62 -19.59 -11.87
N LEU A 10 0.55 -19.47 -11.09
CA LEU A 10 -0.10 -18.19 -10.81
C LEU A 10 0.85 -17.23 -10.08
N VAL A 11 1.60 -17.73 -9.10
CA VAL A 11 2.59 -16.93 -8.35
C VAL A 11 3.73 -16.50 -9.27
N THR A 12 4.26 -17.41 -10.09
CA THR A 12 5.32 -17.09 -11.06
C THR A 12 4.86 -16.02 -12.05
N ALA A 13 3.65 -16.18 -12.60
CA ALA A 13 3.05 -15.19 -13.50
C ALA A 13 2.84 -13.84 -12.80
N ALA A 14 2.32 -13.83 -11.58
CA ALA A 14 2.11 -12.62 -10.80
C ALA A 14 3.42 -11.90 -10.49
N VAL A 15 4.46 -12.63 -10.03
CA VAL A 15 5.79 -12.06 -9.76
C VAL A 15 6.40 -11.48 -11.02
N HIS A 16 6.34 -12.20 -12.14
CA HIS A 16 6.85 -11.73 -13.43
C HIS A 16 6.16 -10.43 -13.85
N THR A 17 4.83 -10.40 -13.85
CA THR A 17 4.06 -9.20 -14.22
C THR A 17 4.30 -8.03 -13.27
N LEU A 18 4.28 -8.26 -11.95
CA LEU A 18 4.48 -7.21 -10.96
C LEU A 18 5.90 -6.65 -10.97
N SER A 19 6.89 -7.41 -11.45
CA SER A 19 8.28 -6.96 -11.57
C SER A 19 8.55 -6.17 -12.86
N GLY A 20 7.66 -6.29 -13.85
CA GLY A 20 7.77 -5.70 -15.18
C GLY A 20 7.36 -4.22 -15.25
N GLU A 21 6.43 -3.90 -16.15
CA GLU A 21 6.03 -2.52 -16.44
C GLU A 21 5.40 -1.84 -15.21
N ARG A 22 5.78 -0.58 -15.00
CA ARG A 22 5.35 0.25 -13.87
C ARG A 22 4.93 1.61 -14.38
N TRP A 23 3.94 2.20 -13.72
CA TRP A 23 3.42 3.51 -14.08
C TRP A 23 3.43 4.43 -12.87
N ALA A 24 3.68 5.72 -13.09
CA ALA A 24 3.44 6.72 -12.05
C ALA A 24 2.00 6.58 -11.52
N ILE A 25 1.80 6.69 -10.21
CA ILE A 25 0.48 6.53 -9.59
C ILE A 25 -0.57 7.43 -10.26
N THR A 26 -0.20 8.66 -10.61
CA THR A 26 -1.08 9.65 -11.26
C THR A 26 -1.53 9.24 -12.66
N GLY A 27 -0.76 8.40 -13.36
CA GLY A 27 -1.07 7.90 -14.70
C GLY A 27 -1.61 6.47 -14.73
N ALA A 28 -1.68 5.79 -13.58
CA ALA A 28 -2.03 4.38 -13.50
C ALA A 28 -3.51 4.09 -13.82
N GLY A 29 -4.42 5.04 -13.55
CA GLY A 29 -5.86 4.84 -13.69
C GLY A 29 -6.34 4.45 -15.10
N GLY A 30 -5.62 4.88 -16.16
CA GLY A 30 -5.92 4.51 -17.54
C GLY A 30 -5.22 3.23 -18.02
N ARG A 31 -4.34 2.65 -17.21
CA ARG A 31 -3.48 1.51 -17.58
C ARG A 31 -3.79 0.25 -16.79
N VAL A 32 -4.34 0.42 -15.61
CA VAL A 32 -4.75 -0.67 -14.73
C VAL A 32 -6.13 -1.20 -15.18
N PRO A 33 -6.26 -2.51 -15.42
CA PRO A 33 -7.53 -3.09 -15.87
C PRO A 33 -8.59 -3.04 -14.76
N ALA A 34 -9.84 -2.80 -15.15
CA ALA A 34 -10.97 -2.73 -14.23
C ALA A 34 -11.47 -4.12 -13.78
N ARG A 35 -10.57 -4.94 -13.23
CA ARG A 35 -10.82 -6.33 -12.82
C ARG A 35 -10.08 -6.66 -11.52
N PRO A 36 -10.47 -7.71 -10.78
CA PRO A 36 -9.75 -8.16 -9.60
C PRO A 36 -8.27 -8.47 -9.90
N GLY A 37 -7.40 -8.32 -8.91
CA GLY A 37 -5.97 -8.51 -9.12
C GLY A 37 -5.09 -8.18 -7.92
N LEU A 38 -3.79 -8.28 -8.16
CA LEU A 38 -2.75 -7.79 -7.27
C LEU A 38 -2.17 -6.49 -7.81
N TYR A 39 -1.72 -5.63 -6.91
CA TYR A 39 -0.94 -4.46 -7.24
C TYR A 39 0.31 -4.40 -6.37
N ALA A 40 1.38 -3.85 -6.93
CA ALA A 40 2.65 -3.64 -6.25
C ALA A 40 3.06 -2.17 -6.34
N ILE A 41 3.57 -1.63 -5.23
CA ILE A 41 4.06 -0.27 -5.13
C ILE A 41 5.58 -0.29 -5.13
N TYR A 42 6.17 0.57 -5.93
CA TYR A 42 7.61 0.77 -6.00
C TYR A 42 7.98 2.22 -5.67
N GLY A 43 9.22 2.42 -5.27
CA GLY A 43 9.84 3.73 -5.13
C GLY A 43 11.24 3.71 -5.74
N ASP A 44 11.71 4.89 -6.13
CA ASP A 44 13.08 5.16 -6.59
C ASP A 44 14.10 5.11 -5.43
N ASP A 45 15.37 5.25 -5.74
CA ASP A 45 16.46 5.19 -4.75
C ASP A 45 16.27 6.21 -3.63
N GLN A 46 15.80 7.41 -3.98
CA GLN A 46 15.52 8.46 -3.02
C GLN A 46 14.36 8.09 -2.09
N THR A 47 13.37 7.33 -2.57
CA THR A 47 12.28 6.78 -1.76
C THR A 47 12.81 5.76 -0.76
N TRP A 48 13.64 4.81 -1.19
CA TRP A 48 14.26 3.82 -0.31
C TRP A 48 15.10 4.48 0.78
N ALA A 49 15.95 5.45 0.41
CA ALA A 49 16.75 6.21 1.34
C ALA A 49 15.89 7.03 2.32
N ARG A 50 14.87 7.73 1.84
CA ARG A 50 14.00 8.56 2.69
C ARG A 50 13.12 7.75 3.63
N LEU A 51 12.76 6.52 3.24
CA LEU A 51 12.12 5.57 4.12
C LEU A 51 13.11 4.93 5.09
N ALA A 52 14.43 5.12 4.94
CA ALA A 52 15.53 4.46 5.66
C ALA A 52 15.53 2.93 5.51
N LEU A 53 15.26 2.45 4.30
CA LEU A 53 15.26 1.04 3.93
C LEU A 53 16.63 0.65 3.34
N GLU A 54 17.05 -0.59 3.56
CA GLU A 54 18.19 -1.16 2.85
C GLU A 54 17.88 -1.23 1.35
N ALA A 55 18.83 -0.77 0.53
CA ALA A 55 18.69 -0.73 -0.91
C ALA A 55 18.37 -2.13 -1.47
N ALA A 56 17.20 -2.26 -2.07
CA ALA A 56 16.77 -3.45 -2.78
C ALA A 56 15.95 -3.02 -4.00
N PHE A 57 16.61 -2.29 -4.89
CA PHE A 57 15.98 -1.71 -6.07
C PHE A 57 15.37 -2.80 -6.95
N GLY A 58 14.17 -2.55 -7.46
CA GLY A 58 13.40 -3.55 -8.20
C GLY A 58 12.55 -4.48 -7.32
N ARG A 59 12.69 -4.46 -5.99
CA ARG A 59 11.71 -5.07 -5.06
C ARG A 59 10.55 -4.10 -4.79
N PRO A 60 9.29 -4.55 -4.69
CA PRO A 60 8.21 -3.67 -4.29
C PRO A 60 8.32 -3.28 -2.81
N LEU A 61 7.91 -2.04 -2.51
CA LEU A 61 7.73 -1.57 -1.14
C LEU A 61 6.54 -2.25 -0.47
N PHE A 62 5.47 -2.51 -1.24
CA PHE A 62 4.22 -3.09 -0.77
C PHE A 62 3.54 -3.89 -1.89
N VAL A 63 2.88 -4.99 -1.54
CA VAL A 63 1.96 -5.73 -2.41
C VAL A 63 0.60 -5.81 -1.74
N GLY A 64 -0.47 -5.54 -2.47
CA GLY A 64 -1.84 -5.72 -1.99
C GLY A 64 -2.75 -6.31 -3.06
N LYS A 65 -3.93 -6.74 -2.64
CA LYS A 65 -4.99 -7.23 -3.51
C LYS A 65 -6.12 -6.22 -3.67
N ALA A 66 -6.80 -6.30 -4.80
CA ALA A 66 -8.10 -5.69 -5.02
C ALA A 66 -9.10 -6.80 -5.41
N GLU A 67 -10.07 -7.07 -4.55
CA GLU A 67 -10.99 -8.19 -4.72
C GLU A 67 -12.08 -7.90 -5.76
N ASP A 68 -12.57 -6.66 -5.80
CA ASP A 68 -13.61 -6.27 -6.75
C ASP A 68 -13.00 -5.77 -8.07
N SER A 69 -12.04 -4.85 -7.98
CA SER A 69 -11.39 -4.27 -9.15
C SER A 69 -10.13 -3.49 -8.79
N LEU A 70 -9.08 -3.61 -9.60
CA LEU A 70 -7.84 -2.83 -9.47
C LEU A 70 -8.02 -1.33 -9.73
N VAL A 71 -9.16 -0.91 -10.29
CA VAL A 71 -9.56 0.51 -10.39
C VAL A 71 -10.69 0.87 -9.43
N SER A 72 -11.05 -0.02 -8.50
CA SER A 72 -12.11 0.24 -7.51
C SER A 72 -11.74 1.37 -6.55
N ARG A 73 -12.69 1.70 -5.67
CA ARG A 73 -12.55 2.75 -4.66
C ARG A 73 -11.40 2.46 -3.67
N ASP A 74 -10.99 1.21 -3.50
CA ASP A 74 -9.96 0.85 -2.51
C ASP A 74 -8.54 1.20 -2.97
N PRO A 75 -8.06 0.76 -4.15
CA PRO A 75 -6.84 1.30 -4.74
C PRO A 75 -6.90 2.82 -4.97
N ASN A 76 -8.03 3.35 -5.46
CA ASN A 76 -8.22 4.79 -5.60
C ASN A 76 -8.12 5.54 -4.26
N GLY A 77 -8.67 4.99 -3.18
CA GLY A 77 -8.65 5.59 -1.84
C GLY A 77 -7.28 5.52 -1.17
N HIS A 78 -6.43 4.55 -1.56
CA HIS A 78 -5.05 4.46 -1.09
C HIS A 78 -4.12 5.44 -1.82
N PHE A 79 -4.30 5.55 -3.14
CA PHE A 79 -3.33 6.18 -4.03
C PHE A 79 -3.81 7.50 -4.63
N ALA A 80 -5.07 7.87 -4.44
CA ALA A 80 -5.70 9.01 -5.07
C ALA A 80 -5.46 9.08 -6.59
N MET A 81 -5.59 7.95 -7.28
CA MET A 81 -5.40 7.86 -8.73
C MET A 81 -6.45 8.67 -9.50
N ASN A 82 -7.59 8.96 -8.87
CA ASN A 82 -8.60 9.89 -9.37
C ASN A 82 -8.46 11.25 -8.65
N PRO A 83 -8.32 12.39 -9.37
CA PRO A 83 -8.25 13.73 -8.76
C PRO A 83 -9.45 14.12 -7.89
N ARG A 84 -10.61 13.48 -8.09
CA ARG A 84 -11.83 13.70 -7.28
C ARG A 84 -11.88 12.86 -6.01
N SER A 85 -10.92 11.95 -5.82
CA SER A 85 -10.86 11.13 -4.62
C SER A 85 -10.24 11.92 -3.46
N LYS A 86 -10.81 11.75 -2.26
CA LYS A 86 -10.25 12.28 -1.03
C LYS A 86 -9.65 11.13 -0.23
N PRO A 87 -8.37 10.79 -0.45
CA PRO A 87 -7.74 9.67 0.24
C PRO A 87 -7.69 9.94 1.75
N GLN A 88 -7.86 8.88 2.54
CA GLN A 88 -7.89 8.98 4.00
C GLN A 88 -6.88 8.02 4.60
N THR A 89 -5.92 8.55 5.35
CA THR A 89 -4.91 7.69 6.02
C THR A 89 -5.56 6.73 7.02
N GLY A 90 -6.61 7.14 7.75
CA GLY A 90 -7.28 6.31 8.74
C GLY A 90 -7.93 5.02 8.20
N SER A 91 -8.25 4.95 6.90
CA SER A 91 -8.81 3.75 6.25
C SER A 91 -7.80 2.94 5.46
N SER A 92 -6.55 3.40 5.32
CA SER A 92 -5.54 2.74 4.47
C SER A 92 -4.32 2.27 5.26
N THR A 93 -4.13 0.95 5.32
CA THR A 93 -2.95 0.32 5.95
C THR A 93 -1.65 0.80 5.33
N VAL A 94 -1.61 0.93 4.00
CA VAL A 94 -0.41 1.37 3.29
C VAL A 94 -0.11 2.85 3.54
N ARG A 95 -1.13 3.73 3.52
CA ARG A 95 -0.92 5.15 3.86
C ARG A 95 -0.47 5.33 5.29
N ARG A 96 -1.02 4.59 6.26
CA ARG A 96 -0.52 4.61 7.65
C ARG A 96 0.96 4.22 7.73
N SER A 97 1.36 3.23 6.94
CA SER A 97 2.75 2.76 6.93
C SER A 97 3.70 3.82 6.36
N PHE A 98 3.35 4.47 5.24
CA PHE A 98 4.11 5.61 4.72
C PHE A 98 4.12 6.79 5.69
N ALA A 99 2.96 7.16 6.24
CA ALA A 99 2.83 8.26 7.18
C ALA A 99 3.72 8.09 8.41
N ALA A 100 3.76 6.87 8.98
CA ALA A 100 4.60 6.56 10.12
C ALA A 100 6.10 6.71 9.81
N LEU A 101 6.55 6.19 8.66
CA LEU A 101 7.95 6.26 8.25
C LEU A 101 8.38 7.67 7.83
N LEU A 102 7.46 8.48 7.31
CA LEU A 102 7.73 9.81 6.79
C LEU A 102 7.35 10.93 7.76
N ARG A 103 6.89 10.58 8.97
CA ARG A 103 6.32 11.48 9.98
C ARG A 103 7.10 12.79 10.12
N ALA A 104 8.38 12.71 10.46
CA ALA A 104 9.21 13.90 10.63
C ALA A 104 9.45 14.65 9.31
N SER A 105 9.73 13.91 8.23
CA SER A 105 10.11 14.50 6.94
C SER A 105 8.97 15.21 6.20
N LEU A 106 7.72 14.88 6.54
CA LEU A 106 6.51 15.48 5.98
C LEU A 106 5.70 16.25 7.05
N GLN A 107 6.26 16.40 8.26
CA GLN A 107 5.61 17.06 9.40
C GLN A 107 4.19 16.53 9.61
N LEU A 108 4.04 15.21 9.70
CA LEU A 108 2.74 14.55 9.87
C LEU A 108 2.46 14.35 11.35
N GLU A 109 1.25 14.69 11.75
CA GLU A 109 0.75 14.51 13.11
C GLU A 109 -0.44 13.56 13.08
N ALA A 110 -0.39 12.53 13.93
CA ALA A 110 -1.47 11.57 14.06
C ALA A 110 -2.60 12.12 14.92
N VAL A 111 -3.84 11.93 14.47
CA VAL A 111 -5.06 12.26 15.23
C VAL A 111 -6.01 11.06 15.23
N PRO A 112 -6.99 10.98 16.16
CA PRO A 112 -8.02 9.96 16.10
C PRO A 112 -8.74 9.99 14.75
N ARG A 113 -9.03 8.80 14.20
CA ARG A 113 -9.75 8.70 12.92
C ARG A 113 -11.14 9.32 13.00
N ASN A 114 -11.79 9.14 14.15
CA ASN A 114 -13.05 9.77 14.47
C ASN A 114 -12.79 10.73 15.65
N LEU A 115 -12.83 12.03 15.39
CA LEU A 115 -12.61 13.06 16.41
C LEU A 115 -13.78 13.17 17.40
N ALA A 116 -14.99 12.81 16.96
CA ALA A 116 -16.18 12.82 17.81
C ALA A 116 -16.24 11.61 18.75
N ASN A 117 -15.66 10.48 18.35
CA ASN A 117 -15.52 9.29 19.19
C ASN A 117 -14.09 8.73 19.08
N PRO A 118 -13.12 9.26 19.86
CA PRO A 118 -11.73 8.84 19.81
C PRO A 118 -11.52 7.42 20.33
N GLU A 119 -11.39 6.46 19.42
CA GLU A 119 -11.07 5.07 19.72
C GLU A 119 -10.14 4.47 18.65
N ARG A 120 -9.68 3.23 18.88
CA ARG A 120 -8.94 2.41 17.88
C ARG A 120 -7.76 3.16 17.23
N PHE A 121 -6.92 3.79 18.06
CA PHE A 121 -5.85 4.69 17.63
C PHE A 121 -4.81 4.07 16.68
N ALA A 122 -4.72 2.72 16.59
CA ALA A 122 -3.92 2.03 15.56
C ALA A 122 -4.36 2.34 14.11
N ASN A 123 -5.59 2.85 13.95
CA ASN A 123 -6.17 3.33 12.69
C ASN A 123 -6.17 4.87 12.61
N TYR A 124 -5.22 5.55 13.26
CA TYR A 124 -5.10 7.01 13.26
C TYR A 124 -5.26 7.63 11.86
N ALA A 125 -5.84 8.82 11.83
CA ALA A 125 -5.82 9.72 10.69
C ALA A 125 -4.67 10.74 10.85
N LEU A 126 -4.58 11.67 9.90
CA LEU A 126 -3.63 12.78 9.96
C LEU A 126 -4.36 14.07 10.29
N ALA A 127 -3.69 14.95 11.03
CA ALA A 127 -4.13 16.32 11.24
C ALA A 127 -4.36 17.06 9.89
N PRO A 128 -5.11 18.18 9.88
CA PRO A 128 -5.39 18.94 8.66
C PRO A 128 -4.15 19.18 7.78
N GLY A 129 -4.30 19.01 6.47
CA GLY A 129 -3.21 19.10 5.49
C GLY A 129 -2.25 17.91 5.43
N GLY A 130 -2.27 16.99 6.41
CA GLY A 130 -1.36 15.84 6.43
C GLY A 130 -1.62 14.85 5.29
N ASP A 131 -2.88 14.56 4.98
CA ASP A 131 -3.25 13.68 3.86
C ASP A 131 -2.88 14.29 2.50
N GLU A 132 -2.89 15.62 2.36
CA GLU A 132 -2.46 16.32 1.14
C GLU A 132 -0.95 16.20 0.94
N ARG A 133 -0.16 16.50 1.99
CA ARG A 133 1.32 16.35 1.95
C ARG A 133 1.73 14.90 1.65
N LEU A 134 1.07 13.93 2.29
CA LEU A 134 1.34 12.52 2.04
C LEU A 134 0.98 12.12 0.60
N THR A 135 -0.18 12.57 0.10
CA THR A 135 -0.61 12.27 -1.27
C THR A 135 0.35 12.84 -2.30
N LEU A 136 0.77 14.09 -2.13
CA LEU A 136 1.75 14.73 -3.01
C LEU A 136 3.05 13.91 -3.04
N TRP A 137 3.58 13.54 -1.88
CA TRP A 137 4.78 12.70 -1.81
C TRP A 137 4.58 11.36 -2.53
N MET A 138 3.46 10.68 -2.30
CA MET A 138 3.15 9.40 -2.94
C MET A 138 3.05 9.53 -4.47
N HIS A 139 2.41 10.60 -4.97
CA HIS A 139 2.28 10.86 -6.40
C HIS A 139 3.62 11.17 -7.08
N THR A 140 4.50 11.90 -6.40
CA THR A 140 5.83 12.24 -6.94
C THR A 140 6.80 11.06 -6.92
N ARG A 141 6.65 10.13 -5.98
CA ARG A 141 7.69 9.13 -5.66
C ARG A 141 7.37 7.70 -6.04
N LEU A 142 6.09 7.38 -6.15
CA LEU A 142 5.68 5.99 -6.25
C LEU A 142 5.21 5.64 -7.65
N THR A 143 5.54 4.42 -8.03
CA THR A 143 5.01 3.77 -9.22
C THR A 143 4.24 2.52 -8.84
N LEU A 144 3.33 2.10 -9.72
CA LEU A 144 2.43 0.97 -9.55
C LEU A 144 2.66 -0.04 -10.67
N ALA A 145 2.74 -1.32 -10.32
CA ALA A 145 2.51 -2.43 -11.24
C ALA A 145 1.22 -3.15 -10.85
N ALA A 146 0.54 -3.76 -11.83
CA ALA A 146 -0.71 -4.45 -11.60
C ALA A 146 -0.72 -5.79 -12.33
N TRP A 147 -1.19 -6.82 -11.64
CA TRP A 147 -1.44 -8.14 -12.19
C TRP A 147 -2.95 -8.45 -12.09
N PRO A 148 -3.70 -8.42 -13.21
CA PRO A 148 -5.09 -8.84 -13.21
C PRO A 148 -5.21 -10.35 -13.02
N VAL A 149 -6.22 -10.78 -12.28
CA VAL A 149 -6.55 -12.20 -12.13
C VAL A 149 -6.89 -12.81 -13.51
N PRO A 150 -6.29 -13.95 -13.88
CA PRO A 150 -6.67 -14.71 -15.06
C PRO A 150 -8.15 -15.09 -15.05
N VAL A 151 -8.77 -15.18 -16.23
CA VAL A 151 -10.16 -15.67 -16.35
C VAL A 151 -10.23 -17.09 -15.79
N CYS A 152 -11.24 -17.36 -14.95
CA CYS A 152 -11.47 -18.66 -14.31
C CYS A 152 -10.32 -19.16 -13.41
N MET A 153 -9.69 -18.27 -12.63
CA MET A 153 -8.73 -18.67 -11.60
C MET A 153 -9.42 -19.53 -10.52
N PRO A 154 -8.99 -20.79 -10.30
CA PRO A 154 -9.62 -21.70 -9.35
C PRO A 154 -9.16 -21.48 -7.90
N VAL A 155 -8.04 -20.76 -7.73
CA VAL A 155 -7.41 -20.48 -6.44
C VAL A 155 -7.91 -19.12 -5.90
N PRO A 156 -8.20 -18.98 -4.60
CA PRO A 156 -8.51 -17.68 -4.00
C PRO A 156 -7.38 -16.66 -4.18
N LEU A 157 -7.71 -15.41 -4.56
CA LEU A 157 -6.74 -14.33 -4.73
C LEU A 157 -5.86 -14.10 -3.48
N LYS A 158 -6.41 -14.34 -2.29
CA LYS A 158 -5.68 -14.24 -1.02
C LYS A 158 -4.50 -15.22 -0.94
N GLU A 159 -4.61 -16.41 -1.51
CA GLU A 159 -3.52 -17.40 -1.50
C GLU A 159 -2.39 -16.96 -2.42
N VAL A 160 -2.73 -16.47 -3.62
CA VAL A 160 -1.74 -15.89 -4.55
C VAL A 160 -1.06 -14.67 -3.92
N GLU A 161 -1.82 -13.76 -3.31
CA GLU A 161 -1.26 -12.60 -2.59
C GLU A 161 -0.25 -13.02 -1.51
N THR A 162 -0.60 -14.02 -0.71
CA THR A 162 0.23 -14.52 0.40
C THR A 162 1.55 -15.06 -0.14
N ALA A 163 1.49 -15.95 -1.12
CA ALA A 163 2.68 -16.53 -1.73
C ALA A 163 3.56 -15.48 -2.45
N VAL A 164 2.95 -14.48 -3.09
CA VAL A 164 3.69 -13.36 -3.71
C VAL A 164 4.39 -12.49 -2.64
N ILE A 165 3.73 -12.21 -1.51
CA ILE A 165 4.34 -11.46 -0.39
C ILE A 165 5.49 -12.27 0.23
N GLU A 166 5.33 -13.57 0.41
CA GLU A 166 6.39 -14.44 0.93
C GLU A 166 7.59 -14.50 -0.02
N HIS A 167 7.35 -14.55 -1.32
CA HIS A 167 8.39 -14.56 -2.35
C HIS A 167 9.12 -13.21 -2.45
N LEU A 168 8.40 -12.10 -2.55
CA LEU A 168 8.98 -10.78 -2.79
C LEU A 168 9.47 -10.09 -1.51
N THR A 169 8.95 -10.48 -0.34
CA THR A 169 9.26 -9.88 0.97
C THR A 169 9.19 -8.35 1.04
N PRO A 170 8.11 -7.71 0.53
CA PRO A 170 7.98 -6.25 0.48
C PRO A 170 7.99 -5.62 1.89
N PRO A 171 8.90 -4.68 2.19
CA PRO A 171 9.19 -4.25 3.56
C PRO A 171 8.01 -3.58 4.29
N LEU A 172 7.01 -3.06 3.55
CA LEU A 172 5.84 -2.41 4.14
C LEU A 172 4.64 -3.34 4.34
N ASN A 173 4.70 -4.58 3.87
CA ASN A 173 3.73 -5.61 4.27
C ASN A 173 4.09 -6.09 5.68
N ILE A 174 3.20 -5.82 6.63
CA ILE A 174 3.36 -6.23 8.04
C ILE A 174 2.85 -7.66 8.25
N ASP A 175 1.73 -7.98 7.60
CA ASP A 175 1.13 -9.31 7.62
C ASP A 175 1.73 -10.18 6.51
N LYS A 176 1.82 -11.50 6.75
CA LYS A 176 2.33 -12.53 5.82
C LYS A 176 3.77 -12.36 5.32
N ASN A 177 4.47 -11.28 5.67
CA ASN A 177 5.85 -11.07 5.27
C ASN A 177 6.82 -11.71 6.29
N PRO A 178 7.59 -12.74 5.91
CA PRO A 178 8.55 -13.39 6.80
C PRO A 178 9.71 -12.45 7.19
N ARG A 179 9.96 -11.40 6.40
CA ARG A 179 10.98 -10.37 6.64
C ARG A 179 10.36 -9.00 6.92
N ARG A 180 9.26 -8.99 7.69
CA ARG A 180 8.59 -7.73 8.06
C ARG A 180 9.55 -6.76 8.74
N LEU A 181 9.41 -5.48 8.42
CA LEU A 181 10.27 -4.44 8.96
C LEU A 181 9.90 -4.09 10.41
N ALA A 182 10.68 -4.55 11.39
CA ALA A 182 10.39 -4.34 12.82
C ALA A 182 10.19 -2.85 13.19
N ARG A 183 11.00 -1.94 12.63
CA ARG A 183 10.86 -0.50 12.89
C ARG A 183 9.57 0.11 12.34
N LEU A 184 8.94 -0.48 11.33
CA LEU A 184 7.64 -0.01 10.82
C LEU A 184 6.55 -0.24 11.88
N SER A 185 6.54 -1.40 12.53
CA SER A 185 5.60 -1.68 13.62
C SER A 185 5.76 -0.66 14.76
N ARG A 186 7.01 -0.33 15.13
CA ARG A 186 7.30 0.69 16.14
C ARG A 186 6.84 2.09 15.70
N ALA A 187 7.19 2.52 14.49
CA ALA A 187 6.78 3.82 13.96
C ALA A 187 5.24 3.97 13.92
N ARG A 188 4.51 2.90 13.57
CA ARG A 188 3.04 2.90 13.61
C ARG A 188 2.48 2.95 15.03
N ALA A 189 3.13 2.29 15.98
CA ALA A 189 2.76 2.37 17.39
C ALA A 189 2.97 3.78 17.95
N GLU A 190 4.05 4.47 17.57
CA GLU A 190 4.31 5.86 17.95
C GLU A 190 3.21 6.80 17.45
N MET A 191 2.81 6.69 16.17
CA MET A 191 1.69 7.44 15.61
C MET A 191 0.37 7.14 16.33
N ALA A 192 0.12 5.88 16.68
CA ALA A 192 -1.07 5.50 17.44
C ALA A 192 -1.07 6.12 18.86
N ALA A 193 0.09 6.14 19.53
CA ALA A 193 0.25 6.75 20.85
C ALA A 193 0.17 8.30 20.81
N GLU A 194 0.59 8.93 19.71
CA GLU A 194 0.33 10.34 19.46
C GLU A 194 -1.18 10.60 19.33
N ALA A 195 -1.88 9.84 18.48
CA ALA A 195 -3.32 9.97 18.32
C ALA A 195 -4.12 9.74 19.62
N SER A 196 -3.68 8.82 20.50
CA SER A 196 -4.35 8.59 21.80
C SER A 196 -4.18 9.73 22.80
N ARG A 197 -3.16 10.58 22.62
CA ARG A 197 -2.91 11.76 23.44
C ARG A 197 -3.64 13.00 22.92
N TRP A 198 -4.28 12.92 21.76
CA TRP A 198 -5.06 14.00 21.20
C TRP A 198 -6.12 14.49 22.20
N ARG A 199 -6.34 15.81 22.21
CA ARG A 199 -7.38 16.49 22.95
C ARG A 199 -8.06 17.47 22.00
N PRO A 200 -9.40 17.65 22.10
CA PRO A 200 -10.06 18.74 21.41
C PRO A 200 -9.48 20.06 21.91
N THR A 201 -9.07 20.92 20.97
CA THR A 201 -8.72 22.32 21.22
C THR A 201 -9.96 23.15 21.48
#